data_AF-A0A8B5X5N7-F1
#
_entry.id   AF-A0A8B5X5N7-F1
#
_cell.length_a   1.000
_cell.length_b   1.000
_cell.length_c   1.000
_cell.angle_alpha   90.00
_cell.angle_beta   90.00
_cell.angle_gamma   90.00
#
_symmetry.space_group_name_H-M   'P 1'
#
loop_
_entity.id
_entity.type
_entity.pdbx_description
1 polymer ?
#
loop_
_entity_poly.entity_id
_entity_poly.type
_entity_poly.pdbx_seq_one_letter_code
_entity_poly.pdbx_strand_id
1 'polypeptide(L)'
;MKTVKARERFDEPVTATVLEQAIVRGRKQLSQGLHATAVQYLPAFKSLLIGFADQSAVVLPVKNYPELAELSTTELEHLAVGFGGSALCLDERDLHVSIAGLVSASQPLMEMAATVIAVRQGNGVTL
;
A
#
# COMPACT_ATOMS: atom_id res chain seq x y z
N MET A 1 -12.73 30.52 -10.91
CA MET A 1 -12.77 29.18 -11.53
C MET A 1 -11.55 29.02 -12.42
N LYS A 2 -10.73 27.96 -12.23
CA LYS A 2 -9.65 27.62 -13.17
C LYS A 2 -10.19 26.58 -14.14
N THR A 3 -10.23 26.92 -15.42
CA THR A 3 -10.62 26.02 -16.51
C THR A 3 -9.48 25.04 -16.78
N VAL A 4 -9.73 23.75 -16.52
CA VAL A 4 -8.85 22.67 -16.97
C VAL A 4 -9.07 22.50 -18.47
N LYS A 5 -8.07 22.80 -19.30
CA LYS A 5 -8.10 22.48 -20.72
C LYS A 5 -7.69 21.03 -20.91
N ALA A 6 -8.57 20.22 -21.49
CA ALA A 6 -8.24 18.87 -21.91
C ALA A 6 -7.11 18.94 -22.96
N ARG A 7 -6.00 18.24 -22.70
CA ARG A 7 -4.97 18.00 -23.71
C ARG A 7 -5.36 16.74 -24.45
N GLU A 8 -5.64 16.88 -25.73
CA GLU A 8 -5.78 15.76 -26.65
C GLU A 8 -4.39 15.10 -26.78
N ARG A 9 -4.23 13.92 -26.17
CA ARG A 9 -3.09 13.05 -26.44
C ARG A 9 -3.50 12.13 -27.57
N PHE A 10 -2.84 12.25 -28.71
CA PHE A 10 -2.95 11.24 -29.75
C PHE A 10 -2.42 9.91 -29.23
N ASP A 11 -3.14 8.82 -29.48
CA ASP A 11 -2.67 7.47 -29.19
C ASP A 11 -1.45 7.19 -30.05
N GLU A 12 -0.26 7.24 -29.45
CA GLU A 12 0.98 6.83 -30.11
C GLU A 12 0.99 5.30 -30.24
N PRO A 13 1.36 4.75 -31.40
CA PRO A 13 1.39 3.30 -31.60
C PRO A 13 2.38 2.64 -30.62
N VAL A 14 1.92 1.58 -29.96
CA VAL A 14 2.76 0.78 -29.05
C VAL A 14 3.82 0.04 -29.85
N THR A 15 5.00 0.65 -29.98
CA THR A 15 6.18 0.02 -30.59
C THR A 15 6.81 -0.98 -29.62
N ALA A 16 7.62 -1.91 -30.13
CA ALA A 16 8.36 -2.87 -29.31
C ALA A 16 9.22 -2.16 -28.23
N THR A 17 9.78 -0.99 -28.55
CA THR A 17 10.55 -0.16 -27.63
C THR A 17 9.69 0.42 -26.52
N VAL A 18 8.47 0.87 -26.83
CA VAL A 18 7.51 1.39 -25.84
C VAL A 18 7.03 0.27 -24.92
N LEU A 19 6.78 -0.93 -25.47
CA LEU A 19 6.43 -2.12 -24.69
C LEU A 19 7.55 -2.50 -23.72
N GLU A 20 8.80 -2.54 -24.17
CA GLU A 20 9.93 -2.91 -23.32
C GLU A 20 10.19 -1.86 -22.23
N GLN A 21 10.07 -0.57 -22.55
CA GLN A 21 10.12 0.50 -21.55
C GLN A 21 8.99 0.39 -20.51
N ALA A 22 7.79 0.01 -20.93
CA ALA A 22 6.67 -0.22 -20.02
C ALA A 22 6.93 -1.42 -19.09
N ILE A 23 7.50 -2.52 -19.62
CA ILE A 23 7.89 -3.69 -18.84
C ILE A 23 8.98 -3.34 -17.81
N VAL A 24 10.02 -2.61 -18.22
CA VAL A 24 11.10 -2.18 -17.32
C VAL A 24 10.58 -1.24 -16.23
N ARG A 25 9.68 -0.30 -16.57
CA ARG A 25 9.02 0.55 -15.58
C ARG A 25 8.18 -0.27 -14.60
N GLY A 26 7.38 -1.20 -15.10
CA GLY A 26 6.57 -2.10 -14.28
C GLY A 26 7.43 -2.94 -13.32
N ARG A 27 8.54 -3.51 -13.80
CA ARG A 27 9.49 -4.26 -12.98
C ARG A 27 10.18 -3.40 -11.91
N LYS A 28 10.59 -2.17 -12.25
CA LYS A 28 11.14 -1.23 -11.26
C LYS A 28 10.12 -0.86 -10.19
N GLN A 29 8.88 -0.63 -10.59
CA GLN A 29 7.79 -0.27 -9.68
C GLN A 29 7.39 -1.43 -8.75
N LEU A 30 7.44 -2.67 -9.25
CA LEU A 30 7.35 -3.88 -8.43
C LEU A 30 8.50 -3.94 -7.43
N SER A 31 9.76 -3.83 -7.86
CA SER A 31 10.93 -3.95 -6.97
C SER A 31 11.07 -2.90 -5.86
N GLN A 32 10.26 -1.84 -5.88
CA GLN A 32 10.29 -0.75 -4.89
C GLN A 32 9.03 -0.71 -4.00
N GLY A 33 8.09 -1.65 -4.18
CA GLY A 33 6.82 -1.69 -3.46
C GLY A 33 6.87 -2.53 -2.18
N LEU A 34 5.89 -2.30 -1.30
CA LEU A 34 5.56 -3.25 -0.23
C LEU A 34 5.01 -4.54 -0.85
N HIS A 35 5.57 -5.68 -0.48
CA HIS A 35 5.12 -7.01 -0.90
C HIS A 35 4.67 -7.81 0.30
N ALA A 36 3.45 -7.56 0.75
CA ALA A 36 2.83 -8.39 1.76
C ALA A 36 2.63 -9.81 1.23
N THR A 37 2.80 -10.79 2.12
CA THR A 37 2.60 -12.21 1.85
C THR A 37 1.46 -12.79 2.69
N ALA A 38 1.04 -12.08 3.73
CA ALA A 38 -0.03 -12.51 4.62
C ALA A 38 -0.84 -11.32 5.13
N VAL A 39 -2.12 -11.57 5.36
CA VAL A 39 -3.00 -10.70 6.15
C VAL A 39 -3.77 -11.56 7.15
N GLN A 40 -3.98 -11.05 8.36
CA GLN A 40 -4.80 -11.69 9.37
C GLN A 40 -5.53 -10.65 10.22
N TYR A 41 -6.83 -10.82 10.41
CA TYR A 41 -7.54 -10.06 11.43
C TYR A 41 -7.24 -10.62 12.84
N LEU A 42 -6.91 -9.72 13.77
CA LEU A 42 -6.61 -10.03 15.16
C LEU A 42 -7.74 -9.49 16.06
N PRO A 43 -8.74 -10.31 16.43
CA PRO A 43 -9.91 -9.85 17.18
C PRO A 43 -9.57 -9.19 18.52
N ALA A 44 -8.56 -9.71 19.22
CA ALA A 44 -8.12 -9.19 20.51
C ALA A 44 -7.67 -7.72 20.46
N PHE A 45 -7.13 -7.30 19.31
CA PHE A 45 -6.62 -5.94 19.10
C PHE A 45 -7.50 -5.10 18.18
N LYS A 46 -8.51 -5.71 17.54
CA LYS A 46 -9.33 -5.10 16.48
C LYS A 46 -8.45 -4.48 15.39
N SER A 47 -7.46 -5.26 14.95
CA SER A 47 -6.40 -4.81 14.04
C SER A 47 -6.14 -5.83 12.95
N LEU A 48 -5.62 -5.37 11.82
CA LEU A 48 -5.08 -6.23 10.76
C LEU A 48 -3.58 -6.36 10.93
N LEU A 49 -3.09 -7.59 10.99
CA LEU A 49 -1.69 -7.92 10.82
C LEU A 49 -1.41 -8.08 9.33
N ILE A 50 -0.38 -7.40 8.83
CA ILE A 50 0.12 -7.53 7.47
C ILE A 50 1.55 -8.03 7.57
N GLY A 51 1.78 -9.25 7.09
CA GLY A 51 3.08 -9.93 7.15
C GLY A 51 3.84 -9.85 5.82
N PHE A 52 5.17 -9.83 5.91
CA PHE A 52 6.09 -9.79 4.78
C PHE A 52 6.95 -11.06 4.71
N ALA A 53 7.65 -11.24 3.58
CA ALA A 53 8.44 -12.44 3.31
C ALA A 53 9.58 -12.69 4.32
N ASP A 54 10.08 -11.64 4.96
CA ASP A 54 11.13 -11.72 6.00
C ASP A 54 10.58 -11.97 7.41
N GLN A 55 9.29 -12.30 7.53
CA GLN A 55 8.56 -12.50 8.78
C GLN A 55 8.37 -11.23 9.62
N SER A 56 8.77 -10.06 9.10
CA SER A 56 8.33 -8.80 9.68
C SER A 56 6.83 -8.60 9.45
N ALA A 57 6.21 -7.80 10.30
CA ALA A 57 4.80 -7.49 10.17
C ALA A 57 4.49 -6.08 10.67
N VAL A 58 3.42 -5.50 10.13
CA VAL A 58 2.81 -4.26 10.62
C VAL A 58 1.41 -4.57 11.09
N VAL A 59 1.03 -4.02 12.25
CA VAL A 59 -0.32 -4.16 12.81
C VAL A 59 -1.05 -2.83 12.73
N LEU A 60 -2.21 -2.82 12.06
CA LEU A 60 -2.99 -1.63 11.77
C LEU A 60 -4.37 -1.71 12.44
N PRO A 61 -4.70 -0.81 13.39
CA PRO A 61 -6.01 -0.78 14.04
C PRO A 61 -7.12 -0.44 13.04
N VAL A 62 -8.13 -1.30 12.94
CA VAL A 62 -9.22 -1.17 11.96
C VAL A 62 -9.97 0.16 12.10
N LYS A 63 -10.18 0.63 13.34
CA LYS A 63 -10.90 1.88 13.65
C LYS A 63 -10.28 3.14 13.02
N ASN A 64 -9.02 3.09 12.61
CA ASN A 64 -8.32 4.25 12.06
C ASN A 64 -8.62 4.43 10.56
N TYR A 65 -9.31 3.47 9.93
CA TYR A 65 -9.54 3.43 8.50
C TYR A 65 -11.04 3.27 8.24
N PRO A 66 -11.73 4.31 7.74
CA PRO A 66 -13.18 4.24 7.49
C PRO A 66 -13.58 3.04 6.62
N GLU A 67 -12.77 2.74 5.60
CA GLU A 67 -13.01 1.64 4.65
C GLU A 67 -12.98 0.26 5.32
N LEU A 68 -12.26 0.12 6.43
CA LEU A 68 -12.16 -1.13 7.19
C LEU A 68 -13.10 -1.13 8.41
N ALA A 69 -13.37 0.04 8.99
CA ALA A 69 -14.21 0.19 10.17
C ALA A 69 -15.69 -0.16 9.92
N GLU A 70 -16.14 -0.07 8.67
CA GLU A 70 -17.49 -0.45 8.24
C GLU A 70 -17.65 -1.96 7.97
N LEU A 71 -16.56 -2.73 8.02
CA LEU A 71 -16.57 -4.17 7.79
C LEU A 71 -16.95 -4.93 9.07
N SER A 72 -17.73 -5.99 8.89
CA SER A 72 -17.99 -6.97 9.94
C SER A 72 -16.74 -7.79 10.26
N THR A 73 -16.74 -8.46 11.42
CA THR A 73 -15.63 -9.36 11.79
C THR A 73 -15.41 -10.47 10.77
N THR A 74 -16.48 -11.06 10.24
CA THR A 74 -16.38 -12.08 9.20
C THR A 74 -15.75 -11.53 7.92
N GLU A 75 -16.09 -10.31 7.53
CA GLU A 75 -15.48 -9.68 6.34
C GLU A 75 -14.00 -9.35 6.55
N LEU A 76 -13.63 -8.90 7.75
CA LEU A 76 -12.24 -8.65 8.11
C LEU A 76 -11.40 -9.95 8.11
N GLU A 77 -11.99 -11.07 8.49
CA GLU A 77 -11.35 -12.39 8.46
C GLU A 77 -11.18 -12.95 7.04
N HIS A 78 -12.02 -12.52 6.09
CA HIS A 78 -11.95 -12.92 4.68
C HIS A 78 -11.07 -12.00 3.81
N LEU A 79 -10.49 -10.94 4.37
CA LEU A 79 -9.54 -10.10 3.64
C LEU A 79 -8.37 -10.95 3.13
N ALA A 80 -7.98 -10.71 1.88
CA ALA A 80 -6.86 -11.36 1.24
C ALA A 80 -5.82 -10.35 0.76
N VAL A 81 -4.58 -10.78 0.62
CA VAL A 81 -3.53 -9.99 -0.03
C VAL A 81 -3.67 -10.15 -1.55
N GLY A 82 -3.76 -9.02 -2.27
CA GLY A 82 -3.86 -9.00 -3.73
C GLY A 82 -2.80 -8.10 -4.38
N PHE A 83 -2.92 -7.93 -5.71
CA PHE A 83 -2.06 -7.06 -6.53
C PHE A 83 -0.56 -7.25 -6.27
N GLY A 84 -0.11 -8.51 -6.19
CA GLY A 84 1.31 -8.83 -5.97
C GLY A 84 1.85 -8.39 -4.60
N GLY A 85 0.98 -8.32 -3.59
CA GLY A 85 1.36 -7.94 -2.23
C GLY A 85 1.19 -6.47 -1.89
N SER A 86 0.60 -5.68 -2.78
CA SER A 86 0.50 -4.22 -2.61
C SER A 86 -0.84 -3.72 -2.06
N ALA A 87 -1.87 -4.58 -2.02
CA ALA A 87 -3.21 -4.22 -1.59
C ALA A 87 -3.89 -5.32 -0.77
N LEU A 88 -4.84 -4.91 0.06
CA LEU A 88 -5.83 -5.77 0.70
C LEU A 88 -7.10 -5.79 -0.14
N CYS A 89 -7.66 -6.97 -0.33
CA CYS A 89 -8.81 -7.21 -1.20
C CYS A 89 -9.91 -7.95 -0.44
N LEU A 90 -11.16 -7.53 -0.66
CA LEU A 90 -12.36 -8.26 -0.27
C LEU A 90 -13.32 -8.26 -1.46
N ASP A 91 -13.28 -9.36 -2.21
CA ASP A 91 -13.98 -9.49 -3.50
C ASP A 91 -15.49 -9.32 -3.36
N GLU A 92 -16.08 -9.81 -2.26
CA GLU A 92 -17.52 -9.71 -1.99
C GLU A 92 -18.05 -8.27 -1.92
N ARG A 93 -17.16 -7.31 -1.62
CA ARG A 93 -17.48 -5.88 -1.54
C ARG A 93 -16.84 -5.03 -2.62
N ASP A 94 -16.17 -5.64 -3.60
CA ASP A 94 -15.32 -4.94 -4.58
C ASP A 94 -14.32 -3.98 -3.91
N LEU A 95 -13.86 -4.34 -2.70
CA LEU A 95 -13.01 -3.49 -1.89
C LEU A 95 -11.55 -3.81 -2.18
N HIS A 96 -10.81 -2.79 -2.60
CA HIS A 96 -9.38 -2.87 -2.89
C HIS A 96 -8.65 -1.69 -2.24
N VAL A 97 -7.83 -1.95 -1.22
CA VAL A 97 -7.17 -0.90 -0.45
C VAL A 97 -5.66 -1.06 -0.50
N SER A 98 -4.95 0.00 -0.87
CA SER A 98 -3.49 0.01 -0.92
C SER A 98 -2.87 -0.13 0.49
N ILE A 99 -1.97 -1.11 0.65
CA ILE A 99 -1.25 -1.32 1.92
C ILE A 99 -0.33 -0.13 2.22
N ALA A 100 0.36 0.40 1.20
CA ALA A 100 1.17 1.60 1.37
C ALA A 100 0.31 2.80 1.79
N GLY A 101 -0.90 2.92 1.24
CA GLY A 101 -1.88 3.94 1.64
C GLY A 101 -2.26 3.81 3.12
N LEU A 102 -2.64 2.60 3.55
CA LEU A 102 -2.99 2.31 4.94
C LEU A 102 -1.84 2.62 5.91
N VAL A 103 -0.62 2.22 5.57
CA VAL A 103 0.57 2.52 6.38
C VAL A 103 0.83 4.03 6.43
N SER A 104 0.70 4.73 5.29
CA SER A 104 0.95 6.17 5.20
C SER A 104 -0.04 7.03 6.00
N ALA A 105 -1.26 6.55 6.20
CA ALA A 105 -2.25 7.22 7.03
C ALA A 105 -2.00 7.05 8.54
N SER A 106 -1.05 6.19 8.94
CA SER A 106 -0.68 6.02 10.35
C SER A 106 0.45 6.99 10.72
N GLN A 107 0.11 8.06 11.43
CA GLN A 107 1.07 9.07 11.89
C GLN A 107 2.27 8.47 12.65
N PRO A 108 2.11 7.54 13.63
CA PRO A 108 3.25 6.95 14.33
C PRO A 108 4.19 6.14 13.42
N LEU A 109 3.64 5.44 12.41
CA LEU A 109 4.46 4.69 11.46
C LEU A 109 5.22 5.63 10.52
N MET A 110 4.61 6.76 10.15
CA MET A 110 5.26 7.78 9.33
C MET A 110 6.37 8.51 10.09
N GLU A 111 6.18 8.81 11.38
CA GLU A 111 7.23 9.36 12.24
C GLU A 111 8.39 8.37 12.37
N MET A 112 8.11 7.09 12.62
CA MET A 112 9.12 6.03 12.65
C MET A 112 9.89 5.95 11.31
N ALA A 113 9.18 5.97 10.19
CA ALA A 113 9.80 5.95 8.86
C ALA A 113 10.71 7.17 8.65
N ALA A 114 10.26 8.37 9.04
CA ALA A 114 11.04 9.60 8.96
C ALA A 114 12.33 9.52 9.81
N THR A 115 12.23 9.02 11.05
CA THR A 115 13.40 8.82 11.92
C THR A 115 14.40 7.85 11.30
N VAL A 116 13.93 6.72 10.76
CA VAL A 116 14.81 5.73 10.11
C VAL A 116 15.50 6.32 8.87
N ILE A 117 14.79 7.12 8.07
CA ILE A 117 15.37 7.82 6.92
C ILE A 117 16.45 8.81 7.38
N ALA A 118 16.17 9.62 8.41
CA ALA A 118 17.12 10.60 8.93
C ALA A 118 18.41 9.93 9.44
N VAL A 119 18.29 8.80 10.15
CA VAL A 119 19.44 7.99 10.59
C VAL A 119 20.24 7.45 9.40
N ARG A 120 19.57 6.94 8.37
CA ARG A 120 20.23 6.41 7.16
C ARG A 120 20.96 7.48 6.35
N GLN A 121 20.46 8.71 6.35
CA GLN A 121 21.03 9.83 5.61
C GLN A 121 22.15 10.57 6.38
N GLY A 122 22.53 10.09 7.57
CA GLY A 122 23.62 10.67 8.36
C GLY A 122 23.26 12.01 9.03
N ASN A 123 21.98 12.40 9.03
CA ASN A 123 21.50 13.67 9.56
C ASN A 123 20.82 13.49 10.93
N GLY A 124 21.22 12.45 11.69
CA GLY A 124 20.68 12.16 13.02
C GLY A 124 20.83 13.38 13.92
N VAL A 125 19.69 13.98 14.25
CA VAL A 125 19.57 15.06 15.23
C VAL A 125 20.27 14.63 16.50
N THR A 126 21.35 15.35 16.84
CA THR A 126 21.96 15.35 18.17
C THR A 126 20.86 15.72 19.16
N LEU A 127 20.50 14.78 20.05
CA LEU A 127 19.64 15.03 21.21
C LEU A 127 20.32 16.00 22.18
#